data_AF-A0A8E0RQE9-F1
#
_entry.id   AF-A0A8E0RQE9-F1
#
_cell.length_a   1.000
_cell.length_b   1.000
_cell.length_c   1.000
_cell.angle_alpha   90.00
_cell.angle_beta   90.00
_cell.angle_gamma   90.00
#
_symmetry.space_group_name_H-M   'P 1'
#
loop_
_entity.id
_entity.type
_entity.pdbx_description
1 polymer ?
#
loop_
_entity_poly.entity_id
_entity_poly.type
_entity_poly.pdbx_seq_one_letter_code
_entity_poly.pdbx_strand_id
1 'polypeptide(L)' 'MHKYAGVEGEKYAALFEDNKINGYCLRMMTDEWLIRIGISDSSERAALMGHIYRMRLRYDSQDISEMLKNAQT' A
#
# COMPACT_ATOMS: atom_id res chain seq x y z
N MET A 1 -7.65 5.70 10.00
CA MET A 1 -6.75 5.33 8.89
C MET A 1 -6.21 3.95 9.21
N HIS A 2 -6.52 2.91 8.43
CA HIS A 2 -5.98 1.57 8.70
C HIS A 2 -4.46 1.61 8.53
N LYS A 3 -3.72 1.01 9.47
CA LYS A 3 -2.25 0.98 9.48
C LYS A 3 -1.67 0.23 8.27
N TYR A 4 -2.46 -0.71 7.73
CA TYR A 4 -2.15 -1.54 6.57
C TYR A 4 -3.19 -1.32 5.48
N ALA A 5 -2.89 -1.75 4.24
CA ALA A 5 -3.70 -1.56 3.03
C ALA A 5 -5.12 -2.16 3.12
N GLY A 6 -5.98 -1.60 3.98
CA GLY A 6 -7.31 -2.10 4.30
C GLY A 6 -7.32 -3.43 5.07
N VAL A 7 -8.51 -4.05 5.10
CA VAL A 7 -8.77 -5.38 5.70
C VAL A 7 -7.90 -6.45 5.02
N GLU A 8 -7.63 -6.29 3.74
CA GLU A 8 -6.82 -7.16 2.90
C GLU A 8 -5.35 -7.14 3.32
N GLY A 9 -4.87 -6.03 3.87
CA GLY A 9 -3.56 -5.91 4.48
C GLY A 9 -3.51 -6.34 5.95
N GLU A 10 -4.64 -6.32 6.65
CA GLU A 10 -4.71 -6.62 8.09
C GLU A 10 -4.34 -8.07 8.41
N LYS A 11 -4.74 -9.02 7.54
CA LYS A 11 -4.32 -10.43 7.68
C LYS A 11 -2.81 -10.65 7.59
N TYR A 12 -2.07 -9.69 7.04
CA TYR A 12 -0.61 -9.71 6.95
C TYR A 12 0.07 -8.74 7.91
N ALA A 13 -0.65 -8.21 8.90
CA ALA A 13 -0.12 -7.21 9.82
C ALA A 13 1.19 -7.66 10.49
N ALA A 14 1.25 -8.88 11.03
CA ALA A 14 2.47 -9.42 11.65
C ALA A 14 3.64 -9.47 10.66
N LEU A 15 3.39 -9.97 9.45
CA LEU A 15 4.36 -10.01 8.36
C LEU A 15 4.88 -8.62 7.98
N PHE A 16 3.98 -7.64 7.90
CA PHE A 16 4.35 -6.26 7.64
C PHE A 16 5.16 -5.64 8.78
N GLU A 17 4.85 -5.96 10.03
CA GLU A 17 5.61 -5.49 11.20
C GLU A 17 7.02 -6.09 11.24
N ASP A 18 7.13 -7.40 11.07
CA ASP A 18 8.41 -8.13 11.05
C ASP A 18 9.33 -7.62 9.93
N ASN A 19 8.75 -7.28 8.78
CA ASN A 19 9.48 -6.72 7.63
C ASN A 19 9.57 -5.18 7.63
N LYS A 20 9.13 -4.53 8.71
CA LYS A 20 9.15 -3.06 8.89
C LYS A 20 8.48 -2.29 7.74
N ILE A 21 7.42 -2.86 7.17
CA ILE A 21 6.64 -2.26 6.08
C ILE A 21 5.80 -1.11 6.64
N ASN A 22 6.12 0.11 6.21
CA ASN A 22 5.37 1.31 6.54
C ASN A 22 4.61 1.86 5.31
N GLY A 23 3.92 2.99 5.47
CA GLY A 23 3.13 3.59 4.39
C GLY A 23 3.96 3.91 3.13
N TYR A 24 5.23 4.30 3.28
CA TYR A 24 6.13 4.55 2.15
C TYR A 24 6.49 3.24 1.42
N CYS A 25 6.78 2.17 2.18
CA CYS A 25 6.98 0.84 1.61
C CYS A 25 5.77 0.39 0.78
N LEU A 26 4.54 0.62 1.28
CA LEU A 26 3.32 0.27 0.56
C LEU A 26 3.15 1.06 -0.76
N ARG A 27 3.62 2.32 -0.82
CA ARG A 27 3.66 3.10 -2.08
C ARG A 27 4.62 2.50 -3.12
N MET A 28 5.66 1.79 -2.70
CA MET A 28 6.65 1.16 -3.59
C MET A 28 6.49 -0.36 -3.76
N MET A 29 5.60 -0.99 -3.00
CA MET A 29 5.37 -2.44 -2.99
C MET A 29 5.19 -3.03 -4.40
N THR A 30 5.81 -4.18 -4.67
CA THR A 30 5.62 -4.95 -5.91
C THR A 30 5.10 -6.34 -5.59
N ASP A 31 4.56 -7.04 -6.59
CA ASP A 31 4.12 -8.43 -6.42
C ASP A 31 5.28 -9.32 -5.97
N GLU A 32 6.47 -9.13 -6.54
CA GLU A 32 7.67 -9.88 -6.21
C GLU A 32 8.14 -9.62 -4.77
N TRP A 33 7.93 -8.41 -4.24
CA TRP A 33 8.24 -8.14 -2.84
C TRP A 33 7.28 -8.88 -1.91
N LEU A 34 5.99 -8.96 -2.24
CA LEU A 34 5.04 -9.78 -1.47
C LEU A 34 5.46 -11.25 -1.43
N ILE A 35 5.97 -11.79 -2.55
CA ILE A 35 6.54 -13.15 -2.59
C ILE A 35 7.73 -13.26 -1.62
N ARG A 36 8.67 -12.30 -1.67
CA ARG A 36 9.88 -12.32 -0.82
C ARG A 36 9.59 -12.28 0.68
N ILE A 37 8.51 -11.61 1.09
CA ILE A 37 8.12 -11.57 2.50
C ILE A 37 7.27 -12.79 2.91
N GLY A 38 6.91 -13.68 1.99
CA GLY A 38 6.24 -14.95 2.30
C GLY A 38 4.77 -15.03 1.89
N ILE A 39 4.25 -14.06 1.13
CA ILE A 39 2.89 -14.11 0.58
C ILE A 39 2.93 -14.78 -0.80
N SER A 40 2.89 -16.11 -0.81
CA SER A 40 3.09 -16.92 -2.02
C SER A 40 1.81 -17.26 -2.79
N ASP A 41 0.63 -17.12 -2.19
CA ASP A 41 -0.64 -17.35 -2.90
C ASP A 41 -0.92 -16.23 -3.91
N SER A 42 -1.17 -16.60 -5.17
CA SER A 42 -1.35 -15.64 -6.26
C SER A 42 -2.66 -14.87 -6.17
N SER A 43 -3.74 -15.50 -5.72
CA SER A 43 -5.05 -14.86 -5.55
C SER A 43 -4.98 -13.84 -4.43
N GLU A 44 -4.33 -14.20 -3.32
CA GLU A 44 -4.18 -13.29 -2.20
C GLU A 44 -3.26 -12.11 -2.51
N ARG A 45 -2.16 -12.33 -3.23
CA ARG A 45 -1.31 -11.23 -3.72
C ARG A 45 -2.07 -10.30 -4.65
N ALA A 46 -2.83 -10.84 -5.60
CA ALA A 46 -3.62 -10.03 -6.53
C ALA A 46 -4.64 -9.14 -5.79
N ALA A 47 -5.33 -9.69 -4.78
CA ALA A 47 -6.25 -8.94 -3.95
C ALA A 47 -5.55 -7.80 -3.17
N LEU A 48 -4.42 -8.11 -2.52
CA LEU A 48 -3.63 -7.15 -1.77
C LEU A 48 -3.06 -6.05 -2.66
N MET A 49 -2.42 -6.42 -3.79
CA MET A 49 -1.90 -5.46 -4.76
C MET A 49 -3.01 -4.58 -5.33
N GLY A 50 -4.18 -5.15 -5.64
CA GLY A 50 -5.35 -4.37 -6.05
C GLY A 50 -5.80 -3.35 -5.00
N HIS A 51 -5.68 -3.66 -3.72
CA HIS A 51 -5.92 -2.68 -2.65
C HIS A 51 -4.82 -1.62 -2.58
N ILE A 52 -3.55 -2.01 -2.65
CA ILE A 52 -2.40 -1.10 -2.64
C ILE A 52 -2.47 -0.11 -3.81
N TYR A 53 -2.83 -0.56 -5.01
CA TYR A 53 -3.02 0.32 -6.17
C TYR A 53 -4.12 1.37 -5.93
N ARG A 54 -5.29 0.96 -5.41
CA ARG A 54 -6.37 1.89 -5.06
C ARG A 54 -5.93 2.90 -4.00
N MET A 55 -5.13 2.46 -3.03
CA MET A 55 -4.56 3.33 -2.00
C MET A 55 -3.61 4.37 -2.63
N ARG A 56 -2.72 3.98 -3.55
CA ARG A 56 -1.81 4.88 -4.26
C ARG A 56 -2.56 5.96 -5.03
N LEU A 57 -3.56 5.59 -5.83
CA LEU A 57 -4.35 6.55 -6.60
C LEU A 57 -5.03 7.60 -5.72
N ARG A 58 -5.52 7.21 -4.53
CA ARG A 58 -6.09 8.16 -3.57
C ARG A 58 -5.04 9.13 -3.03
N TYR A 59 -3.86 8.63 -2.68
CA TYR A 59 -2.78 9.49 -2.19
C TYR A 59 -2.25 10.42 -3.28
N ASP A 60 -2.03 9.91 -4.50
CA ASP A 60 -1.58 10.74 -5.62
C ASP A 60 -2.60 11.85 -5.92
N SER A 61 -3.90 11.54 -5.85
CA SER A 61 -4.96 12.55 -5.98
C SER A 61 -4.93 13.62 -4.88
N GLN A 62 -4.65 13.23 -3.63
CA GLN A 62 -4.51 14.16 -2.51
C GLN A 62 -3.27 15.04 -2.66
N ASP A 63 -2.11 14.43 -2.94
CA ASP A 63 -0.83 15.10 -3.13
C ASP A 63 -0.95 16.14 -4.27
N ILE A 64 -1.55 15.77 -5.41
CA ILE A 64 -1.81 16.70 -6.53
C ILE A 64 -2.75 17.84 -6.10
N SER A 65 -3.82 17.53 -5.36
CA SER A 65 -4.78 18.53 -4.91
C SER A 65 -4.15 19.56 -3.97
N GLU A 66 -3.25 19.12 -3.09
CA GLU A 66 -2.50 19.99 -2.17
C GLU A 66 -1.49 20.85 -2.93
N MET A 67 -0.77 20.27 -3.90
CA MET A 67 0.13 21.02 -4.77
C MET A 67 -0.58 22.16 -5.51
N LEU A 68 -1.77 21.88 -6.07
CA LEU A 68 -2.55 22.87 -6.81
C LEU A 68 -3.08 23.99 -5.92
N LYS A 69 -3.48 23.69 -4.67
CA LYS A 69 -3.90 24.71 -3.70
C LYS A 69 -2.75 25.64 -3.32
N ASN A 70 -1.56 25.07 -3.06
CA ASN A 70 -0.39 25.83 -2.64
C ASN A 70 0.18 26.70 -3.78
N ALA A 71 -0.05 26.32 -5.04
CA ALA A 71 0.37 27.10 -6.21
C ALA A 71 -0.52 28.33 -6.50
N GLN A 72 -1.66 28.48 -5.83
CA GLN A 72 -2.59 29.61 -5.99
C GLN A 72 -2.39 30.71 -4.93
N THR A 73 -1.46 30.51 -3.99
CA THR A 73 -0.99 31.49 -2.98
C THR A 73 0.34 32.08 -3.39
#